data_AF-A0A9N9ZC90-F1
#
_entry.id   AF-A0A9N9ZC90-F1
#
_cell.length_a   1.000
_cell.length_b   1.000
_cell.length_c   1.000
_cell.angle_alpha   90.00
_cell.angle_beta   90.00
_cell.angle_gamma   90.00
#
_symmetry.space_group_name_H-M   'P 1'
#
loop_
_entity.id
_entity.type
_entity.pdbx_description
1 polymer ?
#
loop_
_entity_poly.entity_id
_entity_poly.type
_entity_poly.pdbx_seq_one_letter_code
_entity_poly.pdbx_strand_id
1 'polypeptide(L)'
;MNQVIATPSPDSKKKQYRFSKRGDSGGCNFDPERGTFQSYSVNVGERKIGDKPFIFLHEGPVNHQGPKTTVLAAGRLQTSAAFKIYLGDPTSDYDDYDRSLAWEAMDIERPESAWSLDFPDADLRREFVWKKTKHIAVDGVDKPSRLLARNWKLTSKNDPDEILAVFTGDSGFSRGRGILQINVDWGAHFEQMVLMTLVCQFLKHKQPTRQGNGLFVAPPPVGVAF
;
A
#
# COMPACT_ATOMS: atom_id res chain seq x y z
N MET A 1 -18.23 43.16 -20.22
CA MET A 1 -17.03 42.30 -20.09
C MET A 1 -17.51 40.93 -19.65
N ASN A 2 -17.59 39.98 -20.59
CA ASN A 2 -18.02 38.62 -20.28
C ASN A 2 -16.83 37.89 -19.63
N GLN A 3 -16.94 37.60 -18.33
CA GLN A 3 -16.01 36.67 -17.69
C GLN A 3 -16.29 35.29 -18.23
N VAL A 4 -15.34 34.77 -19.02
CA VAL A 4 -15.27 33.36 -19.37
C VAL A 4 -15.06 32.60 -18.08
N ILE A 5 -16.12 32.01 -17.54
CA ILE A 5 -16.02 31.03 -16.46
C ILE A 5 -15.25 29.86 -17.05
N ALA A 6 -13.97 29.76 -16.69
CA ALA A 6 -13.14 28.63 -17.07
C ALA A 6 -13.80 27.36 -16.54
N THR A 7 -14.32 26.53 -17.45
CA THR A 7 -14.77 25.19 -17.13
C THR A 7 -13.61 24.45 -16.47
N PRO A 8 -13.76 23.88 -15.25
CA PRO A 8 -12.67 23.17 -14.62
C PRO A 8 -12.24 22.01 -15.51
N SER A 9 -10.94 21.97 -15.85
CA SER A 9 -10.34 20.90 -16.62
C SER A 9 -10.64 19.54 -15.96
N PRO A 10 -10.99 18.50 -16.72
CA PRO A 10 -11.25 17.14 -16.20
C PRO A 10 -10.05 16.52 -15.47
N ASP A 11 -8.86 17.12 -15.54
CA ASP A 11 -7.66 16.71 -14.80
C ASP A 11 -7.57 17.25 -13.36
N SER A 12 -8.52 18.07 -12.91
CA SER A 12 -8.43 18.78 -11.61
C SER A 12 -8.61 17.91 -10.34
N LYS A 13 -8.85 16.60 -10.47
CA LYS A 13 -9.07 15.69 -9.32
C LYS A 13 -8.04 14.59 -9.14
N LYS A 14 -7.03 14.51 -10.02
CA LYS A 14 -6.02 13.46 -9.95
C LYS A 14 -4.86 13.89 -9.05
N LYS A 15 -4.46 13.02 -8.13
CA LYS A 15 -3.30 13.21 -7.27
C LYS A 15 -2.16 12.33 -7.75
N GLN A 16 -0.95 12.88 -7.86
CA GLN A 16 0.24 12.12 -8.23
C GLN A 16 1.30 12.22 -7.13
N TYR A 17 1.83 11.08 -6.73
CA TYR A 17 2.91 10.94 -5.75
C TYR A 17 4.13 10.28 -6.39
N ARG A 18 5.27 10.93 -6.25
CA ARG A 18 6.57 10.30 -6.42
C ARG A 18 6.80 9.32 -5.28
N PHE A 19 6.94 8.06 -5.63
CA PHE A 19 7.31 7.00 -4.71
C PHE A 19 8.83 6.85 -4.69
N SER A 20 9.43 6.85 -3.51
CA SER A 20 10.85 6.56 -3.34
C SER A 20 11.12 5.67 -2.13
N LYS A 21 11.83 4.56 -2.35
CA LYS A 21 12.30 3.68 -1.28
C LYS A 21 13.50 4.32 -0.56
N ARG A 22 13.46 4.34 0.77
CA ARG A 22 14.55 4.83 1.64
C ARG A 22 15.57 3.73 1.90
N GLY A 23 16.51 3.57 0.98
CA GLY A 23 17.68 2.67 1.15
C GLY A 23 17.30 1.24 1.57
N ASP A 24 18.06 0.68 2.51
CA ASP A 24 17.89 -0.69 3.00
C ASP A 24 16.92 -0.83 4.18
N SER A 25 16.55 0.29 4.83
CA SER A 25 15.62 0.35 5.97
C SER A 25 14.21 -0.20 5.67
N GLY A 26 13.91 -0.49 4.40
CA GLY A 26 12.61 -0.99 3.99
C GLY A 26 11.51 0.06 3.88
N GLY A 27 11.70 1.25 4.47
CA GLY A 27 10.79 2.39 4.38
C GLY A 27 10.72 3.03 3.00
N CYS A 28 9.73 3.90 2.82
CA CYS A 28 9.53 4.67 1.59
C CYS A 28 8.87 6.03 1.87
N ASN A 29 8.82 6.86 0.86
CA ASN A 29 8.20 8.18 0.84
C ASN A 29 7.25 8.28 -0.36
N PHE A 30 6.19 9.06 -0.18
CA PHE A 30 5.25 9.52 -1.20
C PHE A 30 5.25 11.05 -1.18
N ASP A 31 5.97 11.63 -2.13
CA ASP A 31 6.10 13.08 -2.29
C ASP A 31 5.16 13.55 -3.40
N PRO A 32 4.31 14.55 -3.19
CA PRO A 32 3.40 15.04 -4.24
C PRO A 32 4.21 15.57 -5.45
N GLU A 33 3.87 15.16 -6.68
CA GLU A 33 4.52 15.65 -7.91
C GLU A 33 4.09 17.10 -8.24
N ARG A 34 2.85 17.47 -7.92
CA ARG A 34 2.27 18.81 -8.15
C ARG A 34 1.27 19.16 -7.05
N GLY A 35 1.26 20.43 -6.65
CA GLY A 35 0.34 20.97 -5.65
C GLY A 35 0.92 21.02 -4.23
N THR A 36 0.12 21.52 -3.29
CA THR A 36 0.46 21.67 -1.86
C THR A 36 -0.13 20.54 -1.01
N PHE A 37 -0.42 19.39 -1.63
CA PHE A 37 -0.97 18.25 -0.90
C PHE A 37 0.09 17.62 0.01
N GLN A 38 -0.35 16.85 0.99
CA GLN A 38 0.49 16.35 2.05
C GLN A 38 1.50 15.31 1.56
N SER A 39 2.67 15.26 2.20
CA SER A 39 3.63 14.18 1.97
C SER A 39 3.43 13.04 2.96
N TYR A 40 3.72 11.83 2.53
CA TYR A 40 3.65 10.67 3.42
C TYR A 40 4.96 9.92 3.47
N SER A 41 5.33 9.46 4.66
CA SER A 41 6.49 8.59 4.83
C SER A 41 6.07 7.31 5.53
N VAL A 42 6.53 6.17 5.00
CA VAL A 42 6.27 4.86 5.59
C VAL A 42 7.52 4.33 6.24
N ASN A 43 7.46 4.12 7.55
CA ASN A 43 8.49 3.45 8.32
C ASN A 43 8.16 1.95 8.39
N VAL A 44 9.18 1.11 8.19
CA VAL A 44 9.07 -0.33 8.36
C VAL A 44 10.04 -0.70 9.49
N GLY A 45 9.49 -1.01 10.65
CA GLY A 45 10.23 -1.48 11.81
C GLY A 45 10.54 -2.97 11.74
N GLU A 46 11.18 -3.46 12.78
CA GLU A 46 11.44 -4.89 12.95
C GLU A 46 10.13 -5.66 13.13
N ARG A 47 10.01 -6.78 12.43
CA ARG A 47 8.85 -7.66 12.58
C ARG A 47 8.91 -8.35 13.95
N LYS A 48 8.01 -7.96 14.84
CA LYS A 48 7.80 -8.67 16.11
C LYS A 48 6.97 -9.94 15.89
N ILE A 49 7.13 -10.92 16.77
CA ILE A 49 6.28 -12.12 16.81
C ILE A 49 4.87 -11.69 17.22
N GLY A 50 3.86 -12.03 16.42
CA GLY A 50 2.45 -11.66 16.67
C GLY A 50 1.84 -10.88 15.52
N ASP A 51 0.62 -10.40 15.75
CA ASP A 51 -0.11 -9.54 14.82
C ASP A 51 0.22 -8.04 15.02
N LYS A 52 1.26 -7.75 15.82
CA LYS A 52 1.68 -6.40 16.15
C LYS A 52 2.09 -5.63 14.89
N PRO A 53 1.66 -4.36 14.75
CA PRO A 53 2.06 -3.56 13.61
C PRO A 53 3.56 -3.30 13.60
N PHE A 54 4.14 -3.36 12.40
CA PHE A 54 5.55 -3.04 12.16
C PHE A 54 5.72 -2.13 10.93
N ILE A 55 4.63 -1.73 10.28
CA ILE A 55 4.62 -0.75 9.19
C ILE A 55 3.79 0.42 9.69
N PHE A 56 4.28 1.65 9.50
CA PHE A 56 3.62 2.86 9.99
C PHE A 56 3.64 3.90 8.88
N LEU A 57 2.45 4.38 8.49
CA LEU A 57 2.28 5.49 7.58
C LEU A 57 2.18 6.76 8.39
N HIS A 58 3.10 7.67 8.12
CA HIS A 58 3.12 8.98 8.74
C HIS A 58 2.77 10.06 7.73
N GLU A 59 1.86 10.91 8.13
CA GLU A 59 1.52 12.16 7.47
C GLU A 59 2.46 13.26 7.98
N GLY A 60 2.96 14.11 7.08
CA GLY A 60 3.86 15.20 7.49
C GLY A 60 4.08 16.25 6.41
N PRO A 61 4.69 17.39 6.78
CA PRO A 61 4.91 18.51 5.87
C PRO A 61 5.73 18.06 4.65
N VAL A 62 5.51 18.76 3.53
CA VAL A 62 6.26 18.53 2.28
C VAL A 62 7.76 18.50 2.58
N ASN A 63 8.48 17.52 1.99
CA ASN A 63 9.89 17.20 2.24
C ASN A 63 10.20 16.46 3.55
N HIS A 64 9.17 16.09 4.33
CA HIS A 64 9.30 15.30 5.56
C HIS A 64 10.16 15.94 6.67
N GLN A 65 10.39 17.25 6.60
CA GLN A 65 11.12 18.01 7.62
C GLN A 65 10.10 18.66 8.56
N GLY A 66 9.86 18.04 9.71
CA GLY A 66 8.91 18.54 10.72
C GLY A 66 8.21 17.42 11.49
N PRO A 67 7.28 17.78 12.40
CA PRO A 67 6.51 16.80 13.15
C PRO A 67 5.69 15.92 12.19
N LYS A 68 5.61 14.65 12.53
CA LYS A 68 4.92 13.62 11.75
C LYS A 68 3.84 13.00 12.61
N THR A 69 2.64 12.87 12.05
CA THR A 69 1.52 12.20 12.70
C THR A 69 1.38 10.82 12.09
N THR A 70 1.32 9.78 12.92
CA THR A 70 1.03 8.45 12.41
C THR A 70 -0.47 8.36 12.13
N VAL A 71 -0.83 8.03 10.90
CA VAL A 71 -2.22 7.98 10.44
C VAL A 71 -2.72 6.57 10.22
N LEU A 72 -1.81 5.65 9.84
CA LEU A 72 -2.10 4.22 9.72
C LEU A 72 -0.95 3.39 10.27
N ALA A 73 -1.26 2.19 10.73
CA ALA A 73 -0.29 1.15 11.00
C ALA A 73 -0.69 -0.16 10.30
N ALA A 74 0.26 -1.04 10.02
CA ALA A 74 -0.04 -2.37 9.50
C ALA A 74 0.84 -3.46 10.14
N GLY A 75 0.19 -4.59 10.45
CA GLY A 75 0.80 -5.81 10.95
C GLY A 75 0.56 -6.97 9.98
N ARG A 76 1.30 -8.06 10.14
CA ARG A 76 1.12 -9.26 9.32
C ARG A 76 0.71 -10.42 10.21
N LEU A 77 -0.35 -11.11 9.81
CA LEU A 77 -0.82 -12.30 10.50
C LEU A 77 0.28 -13.36 10.56
N GLN A 78 0.51 -13.95 11.74
CA GLN A 78 1.60 -14.92 11.93
C GLN A 78 1.54 -16.08 10.92
N THR A 79 0.34 -16.57 10.61
CA THR A 79 0.08 -17.74 9.79
C THR A 79 -0.30 -17.44 8.34
N SER A 80 -0.50 -16.16 7.97
CA SER A 80 -0.95 -15.76 6.62
C SER A 80 0.00 -14.80 5.89
N ALA A 81 -0.16 -14.73 4.57
CA ALA A 81 0.41 -13.66 3.74
C ALA A 81 -0.35 -12.33 3.86
N ALA A 82 -1.49 -12.34 4.54
CA ALA A 82 -2.37 -11.23 4.84
C ALA A 82 -1.77 -10.17 5.77
N PHE A 83 -2.20 -8.92 5.60
CA PHE A 83 -1.83 -7.79 6.44
C PHE A 83 -3.08 -7.23 7.12
N LYS A 84 -3.01 -6.96 8.42
CA LYS A 84 -4.03 -6.16 9.11
C LYS A 84 -3.61 -4.70 9.01
N ILE A 85 -4.49 -3.82 8.52
CA ILE A 85 -4.29 -2.36 8.62
C ILE A 85 -5.11 -1.84 9.80
N TYR A 86 -4.51 -0.90 10.50
CA TYR A 86 -5.07 -0.15 11.62
C TYR A 86 -5.16 1.32 11.20
N LEU A 87 -6.37 1.88 11.26
CA LEU A 87 -6.65 3.30 11.04
C LEU A 87 -6.53 4.04 12.38
N GLY A 88 -5.84 5.18 12.44
CA GLY A 88 -5.78 6.03 13.64
C GLY A 88 -4.38 6.17 14.27
N ASP A 89 -4.32 6.91 15.39
CA ASP A 89 -3.08 7.18 16.14
C ASP A 89 -2.67 5.95 16.98
N PRO A 90 -1.55 5.29 16.69
CA PRO A 90 -1.09 4.12 17.44
C PRO A 90 -0.40 4.47 18.77
N THR A 91 -0.38 5.75 19.17
CA THR A 91 0.20 6.18 20.46
C THR A 91 -0.75 6.05 21.64
N SER A 92 -2.05 5.75 21.42
CA SER A 92 -2.91 5.25 22.49
C SER A 92 -2.35 3.90 22.98
N ASP A 93 -2.18 3.75 24.29
CA ASP A 93 -1.48 2.63 24.92
C ASP A 93 -1.63 1.30 24.20
N TYR A 94 -0.48 0.69 23.88
CA TYR A 94 -0.33 -0.49 23.02
C TYR A 94 -1.10 -1.73 23.52
N ASP A 95 -1.55 -1.71 24.78
CA ASP A 95 -2.30 -2.77 25.44
C ASP A 95 -3.83 -2.61 25.33
N ASP A 96 -4.34 -1.45 24.86
CA ASP A 96 -5.78 -1.15 24.74
C ASP A 96 -6.30 -1.19 23.28
N TYR A 97 -5.57 -1.88 22.40
CA TYR A 97 -5.94 -1.99 20.99
C TYR A 97 -7.23 -2.81 20.75
N ASP A 98 -7.85 -3.39 21.78
CA ASP A 98 -8.87 -4.45 21.63
C ASP A 98 -10.26 -3.95 21.16
N ARG A 99 -10.65 -2.67 21.27
CA ARG A 99 -12.08 -2.30 21.10
C ARG A 99 -12.48 -1.00 20.40
N SER A 100 -11.57 -0.08 20.08
CA SER A 100 -11.97 1.26 19.58
C SER A 100 -11.68 1.53 18.10
N LEU A 101 -10.88 0.68 17.44
CA LEU A 101 -10.47 0.88 16.05
C LEU A 101 -11.23 -0.07 15.14
N ALA A 102 -12.07 0.45 14.24
CA ALA A 102 -12.76 -0.36 13.23
C ALA A 102 -11.71 -1.13 12.41
N TRP A 103 -11.73 -2.45 12.57
CA TRP A 103 -10.68 -3.35 12.11
C TRP A 103 -10.91 -3.74 10.65
N GLU A 104 -9.95 -3.43 9.78
CA GLU A 104 -9.89 -4.05 8.45
C GLU A 104 -8.74 -5.06 8.42
N ALA A 105 -9.07 -6.30 8.75
CA ALA A 105 -8.22 -7.43 8.41
C ALA A 105 -8.19 -7.55 6.89
N MET A 106 -7.05 -7.24 6.27
CA MET A 106 -6.90 -7.45 4.84
C MET A 106 -6.20 -8.77 4.60
N ASP A 107 -6.98 -9.74 4.14
CA ASP A 107 -6.44 -10.90 3.47
C ASP A 107 -5.92 -10.48 2.11
N ILE A 108 -4.70 -9.96 2.11
CA ILE A 108 -3.91 -9.92 0.90
C ILE A 108 -3.42 -11.36 0.63
N GLU A 109 -4.34 -12.30 0.47
CA GLU A 109 -4.06 -13.66 0.03
C GLU A 109 -4.02 -13.71 -1.50
N ARG A 110 -3.34 -14.73 -2.02
CA ARG A 110 -3.29 -14.93 -3.47
C ARG A 110 -4.70 -15.28 -3.98
N PRO A 111 -5.05 -14.85 -5.21
CA PRO A 111 -4.20 -14.16 -6.19
C PRO A 111 -4.38 -12.63 -6.25
N GLU A 112 -5.45 -12.07 -5.71
CA GLU A 112 -5.94 -10.76 -6.19
C GLU A 112 -5.59 -9.56 -5.31
N SER A 113 -5.00 -9.77 -4.14
CA SER A 113 -4.60 -8.64 -3.29
C SER A 113 -5.74 -7.64 -3.02
N ALA A 114 -6.92 -8.19 -2.72
CA ALA A 114 -8.12 -7.43 -2.48
C ALA A 114 -8.09 -6.76 -1.10
N TRP A 115 -8.81 -5.66 -0.96
CA TRP A 115 -9.09 -4.98 0.30
C TRP A 115 -10.44 -4.29 0.20
N SER A 116 -10.96 -3.80 1.31
CA SER A 116 -12.24 -3.10 1.36
C SER A 116 -12.13 -1.81 2.13
N LEU A 117 -13.06 -0.88 1.94
CA LEU A 117 -13.21 0.29 2.80
C LEU A 117 -14.69 0.60 2.99
N ASP A 118 -15.08 0.90 4.23
CA ASP A 118 -16.40 1.43 4.54
C ASP A 118 -16.46 2.94 4.26
N PHE A 119 -17.45 3.36 3.46
CA PHE A 119 -17.68 4.77 3.14
C PHE A 119 -18.90 5.28 3.91
N PRO A 120 -18.80 6.43 4.60
CA PRO A 120 -19.91 7.01 5.38
C PRO A 120 -21.15 7.31 4.53
N ASP A 121 -20.94 7.65 3.26
CA ASP A 121 -21.99 8.22 2.40
C ASP A 121 -22.96 7.17 1.82
N ALA A 122 -22.73 5.88 2.02
CA ALA A 122 -23.43 4.85 1.27
C ALA A 122 -23.89 3.61 2.05
N ASP A 123 -23.57 3.46 3.35
CA ASP A 123 -23.75 2.19 4.10
C ASP A 123 -23.20 0.97 3.33
N LEU A 124 -22.29 1.19 2.38
CA LEU A 124 -21.82 0.19 1.43
C LEU A 124 -20.30 0.08 1.54
N ARG A 125 -19.88 -1.08 2.05
CA ARG A 125 -18.51 -1.54 2.00
C ARG A 125 -18.09 -1.73 0.54
N ARG A 126 -17.08 -1.00 0.10
CA ARG A 126 -16.52 -1.14 -1.26
C ARG A 126 -15.32 -2.05 -1.22
N GLU A 127 -15.16 -2.88 -2.24
CA GLU A 127 -14.02 -3.78 -2.40
C GLU A 127 -13.14 -3.34 -3.58
N PHE A 128 -11.83 -3.42 -3.37
CA PHE A 128 -10.81 -2.94 -4.28
C PHE A 128 -9.74 -3.99 -4.49
N VAL A 129 -9.10 -3.96 -5.66
CA VAL A 129 -8.18 -5.02 -6.08
C VAL A 129 -6.96 -4.42 -6.78
N TRP A 130 -5.77 -4.74 -6.27
CA TRP A 130 -4.50 -4.40 -6.94
C TRP A 130 -4.13 -5.48 -7.97
N LYS A 131 -4.09 -5.11 -9.25
CA LYS A 131 -3.71 -6.00 -10.35
C LYS A 131 -2.42 -5.52 -11.02
N LYS A 132 -1.54 -6.47 -11.39
CA LYS A 132 -0.42 -6.14 -12.27
C LYS A 132 -0.95 -5.70 -13.64
N THR A 133 -0.29 -4.73 -14.24
CA THR A 133 -0.64 -4.23 -15.58
C THR A 133 0.60 -4.09 -16.46
N LYS A 134 0.43 -4.26 -17.78
CA LYS A 134 1.47 -4.01 -18.79
C LYS A 134 1.05 -2.92 -19.80
N HIS A 135 -0.16 -2.37 -19.63
CA HIS A 135 -0.82 -1.54 -20.63
C HIS A 135 -1.34 -0.22 -20.07
N ILE A 136 -1.47 -0.11 -18.75
CA ILE A 136 -1.94 1.10 -18.07
C ILE A 136 -0.75 1.70 -17.32
N ALA A 137 -0.54 2.99 -17.50
CA ALA A 137 0.48 3.78 -16.84
C ALA A 137 -0.14 5.05 -16.24
N VAL A 138 0.64 5.75 -15.42
CA VAL A 138 0.36 7.11 -14.96
C VAL A 138 0.25 8.05 -16.17
N ASP A 139 -0.61 9.06 -16.09
CA ASP A 139 -0.79 10.03 -17.17
C ASP A 139 0.52 10.77 -17.47
N GLY A 140 0.81 10.98 -18.75
CA GLY A 140 2.06 11.57 -19.21
C GLY A 140 3.23 10.57 -19.33
N VAL A 141 3.01 9.29 -19.03
CA VAL A 141 3.98 8.21 -19.30
C VAL A 141 3.54 7.44 -20.54
N ASP A 142 4.17 7.69 -21.68
CA ASP A 142 3.77 7.15 -22.99
C ASP A 142 3.74 5.62 -23.05
N LYS A 143 4.62 4.94 -22.29
CA LYS A 143 4.68 3.47 -22.25
C LYS A 143 5.09 2.98 -20.86
N PRO A 144 4.25 2.19 -20.16
CA PRO A 144 4.73 1.42 -19.02
C PRO A 144 5.82 0.48 -19.55
N SER A 145 7.04 0.59 -19.05
CA SER A 145 8.12 -0.26 -19.56
C SER A 145 7.73 -1.72 -19.37
N ARG A 146 7.60 -2.45 -20.48
CA ARG A 146 7.19 -3.87 -20.52
C ARG A 146 8.16 -4.79 -19.78
N LEU A 147 9.38 -4.32 -19.54
CA LEU A 147 10.43 -5.01 -18.80
C LEU A 147 10.33 -4.78 -17.28
N LEU A 148 9.53 -3.81 -16.82
CA LEU A 148 9.40 -3.51 -15.40
C LEU A 148 8.31 -4.37 -14.76
N ALA A 149 8.75 -5.28 -13.91
CA ALA A 149 7.92 -6.25 -13.21
C ALA A 149 6.99 -5.64 -12.12
N ARG A 150 6.76 -4.33 -12.12
CA ARG A 150 6.17 -3.59 -10.98
C ARG A 150 5.18 -2.49 -11.36
N ASN A 151 4.43 -2.65 -12.44
CA ASN A 151 3.29 -1.75 -12.71
C ASN A 151 2.00 -2.37 -12.17
N TRP A 152 1.22 -1.56 -11.46
CA TRP A 152 0.01 -1.99 -10.78
C TRP A 152 -1.13 -1.02 -11.04
N LYS A 153 -2.35 -1.54 -11.14
CA LYS A 153 -3.57 -0.76 -11.19
C LYS A 153 -4.48 -1.19 -10.05
N LEU A 154 -5.18 -0.24 -9.45
CA LEU A 154 -6.22 -0.46 -8.48
C LEU A 154 -7.57 -0.31 -9.18
N THR A 155 -8.45 -1.28 -9.00
CA THR A 155 -9.81 -1.24 -9.55
C THR A 155 -10.82 -1.51 -8.46
N SER A 156 -12.07 -1.09 -8.69
CA SER A 156 -13.20 -1.67 -7.96
C SER A 156 -13.28 -3.17 -8.26
N LYS A 157 -13.71 -3.98 -7.30
CA LYS A 157 -13.98 -5.40 -7.55
C LYS A 157 -15.22 -5.58 -8.40
N ASN A 158 -16.22 -4.72 -8.21
CA ASN A 158 -17.50 -4.76 -8.94
C ASN A 158 -17.40 -4.13 -10.32
N ASP A 159 -16.41 -3.26 -10.55
CA ASP A 159 -16.11 -2.67 -11.86
C ASP A 159 -14.59 -2.73 -12.12
N PRO A 160 -14.10 -3.78 -12.81
CA PRO A 160 -12.68 -3.93 -13.13
C PRO A 160 -12.14 -2.94 -14.18
N ASP A 161 -13.02 -2.24 -14.89
CA ASP A 161 -12.68 -1.24 -15.90
C ASP A 161 -12.52 0.15 -15.27
N GLU A 162 -13.12 0.38 -14.11
CA GLU A 162 -12.89 1.56 -13.28
C GLU A 162 -11.49 1.56 -12.66
N ILE A 163 -10.57 2.35 -13.23
CA ILE A 163 -9.20 2.50 -12.73
C ILE A 163 -9.13 3.60 -11.68
N LEU A 164 -9.07 3.19 -10.41
CA LEU A 164 -9.05 4.10 -9.24
C LEU A 164 -7.66 4.65 -8.94
N ALA A 165 -6.61 3.85 -9.17
CA ALA A 165 -5.22 4.28 -9.02
C ALA A 165 -4.29 3.47 -9.93
N VAL A 166 -3.13 4.04 -10.26
CA VAL A 166 -2.10 3.39 -11.07
C VAL A 166 -0.73 3.68 -10.48
N PHE A 167 0.06 2.64 -10.25
CA PHE A 167 1.47 2.75 -9.95
C PHE A 167 2.30 2.32 -11.16
N THR A 168 3.20 3.20 -11.60
CA THR A 168 4.19 2.91 -12.64
C THR A 168 5.59 2.99 -12.04
N GLY A 169 6.32 1.87 -12.08
CA GLY A 169 7.70 1.84 -11.58
C GLY A 169 8.68 2.48 -12.57
N ASP A 170 9.77 3.03 -12.06
CA ASP A 170 10.84 3.59 -12.90
C ASP A 170 11.71 2.50 -13.53
N SER A 171 12.26 2.79 -14.72
CA SER A 171 13.06 1.87 -15.54
C SER A 171 14.53 1.72 -15.12
N GLY A 172 14.96 2.43 -14.08
CA GLY A 172 16.36 2.46 -13.64
C GLY A 172 16.81 1.24 -12.82
N PHE A 173 18.14 1.04 -12.74
CA PHE A 173 18.79 0.01 -11.91
C PHE A 173 18.43 0.11 -10.41
N SER A 174 17.97 1.26 -9.93
CA SER A 174 17.51 1.45 -8.56
C SER A 174 16.10 0.87 -8.36
N ARG A 175 16.03 -0.35 -7.84
CA ARG A 175 14.76 -0.97 -7.40
C ARG A 175 14.12 -0.13 -6.30
N GLY A 176 13.04 0.58 -6.61
CA GLY A 176 12.22 1.24 -5.60
C GLY A 176 11.88 2.72 -5.86
N ARG A 177 11.74 3.12 -7.12
CA ARG A 177 11.17 4.42 -7.49
C ARG A 177 10.01 4.22 -8.47
N GLY A 178 9.12 5.20 -8.54
CA GLY A 178 8.01 5.22 -9.48
C GLY A 178 7.04 6.35 -9.17
N ILE A 179 5.95 6.39 -9.92
CA ILE A 179 4.88 7.36 -9.73
C ILE A 179 3.59 6.59 -9.42
N LEU A 180 2.90 7.02 -8.38
CA LEU A 180 1.53 6.62 -8.07
C LEU A 180 0.60 7.75 -8.49
N GLN A 181 -0.45 7.42 -9.24
CA GLN A 181 -1.55 8.31 -9.55
C GLN A 181 -2.84 7.77 -8.93
N ILE A 182 -3.60 8.63 -8.27
CA ILE A 182 -4.94 8.35 -7.76
C ILE A 182 -5.93 9.16 -8.59
N ASN A 183 -6.89 8.46 -9.19
CA ASN A 183 -7.82 9.01 -10.18
C ASN A 183 -9.14 9.49 -9.58
N VAL A 184 -9.36 9.23 -8.30
CA VAL A 184 -10.57 9.59 -7.56
C VAL A 184 -10.19 10.42 -6.34
N ASP A 185 -11.10 11.29 -5.91
CA ASP A 185 -10.94 12.10 -4.69
C ASP A 185 -12.04 11.75 -3.69
N TRP A 186 -11.87 10.60 -3.04
CA TRP A 186 -12.81 10.11 -2.01
C TRP A 186 -12.34 10.41 -0.58
N GLY A 187 -11.49 11.43 -0.43
CA GLY A 187 -10.97 11.88 0.86
C GLY A 187 -9.68 11.19 1.31
N ALA A 188 -9.15 11.72 2.43
CA ALA A 188 -7.81 11.36 2.93
C ALA A 188 -7.69 9.91 3.37
N HIS A 189 -8.74 9.31 3.96
CA HIS A 189 -8.68 7.91 4.40
C HIS A 189 -8.51 6.94 3.24
N PHE A 190 -9.27 7.11 2.16
CA PHE A 190 -9.10 6.30 0.95
C PHE A 190 -7.69 6.46 0.38
N GLU A 191 -7.22 7.70 0.28
CA GLU A 191 -5.86 8.01 -0.17
C GLU A 191 -4.79 7.28 0.67
N GLN A 192 -4.86 7.40 2.00
CA GLN A 192 -3.94 6.74 2.93
C GLN A 192 -3.98 5.21 2.79
N MET A 193 -5.17 4.63 2.60
CA MET A 193 -5.34 3.20 2.36
C MET A 193 -4.70 2.74 1.04
N VAL A 194 -4.84 3.53 -0.03
CA VAL A 194 -4.17 3.27 -1.32
C VAL A 194 -2.64 3.25 -1.13
N LEU A 195 -2.07 4.22 -0.39
CA LEU A 195 -0.64 4.28 -0.10
C LEU A 195 -0.16 3.06 0.70
N MET A 196 -0.85 2.72 1.79
CA MET A 196 -0.46 1.62 2.67
C MET A 196 -0.57 0.26 1.96
N THR A 197 -1.69 0.02 1.26
CA THR A 197 -1.90 -1.26 0.55
C THR A 197 -0.88 -1.47 -0.57
N LEU A 198 -0.46 -0.40 -1.27
CA LEU A 198 0.63 -0.46 -2.24
C LEU A 198 1.97 -0.85 -1.59
N VAL A 199 2.30 -0.31 -0.41
CA VAL A 199 3.51 -0.71 0.32
C VAL A 199 3.45 -2.17 0.74
N CYS A 200 2.31 -2.63 1.24
CA CYS A 200 2.10 -4.05 1.53
C CYS A 200 2.35 -4.93 0.30
N GLN A 201 1.96 -4.50 -0.91
CA GLN A 201 2.30 -5.22 -2.16
C GLN A 201 3.82 -5.36 -2.35
N PHE A 202 4.57 -4.28 -2.14
CA PHE A 202 6.02 -4.33 -2.31
C PHE A 202 6.72 -5.23 -1.30
N LEU A 203 6.23 -5.25 -0.05
CA LEU A 203 6.83 -6.06 1.01
C LEU A 203 6.57 -7.55 0.82
N LYS A 204 5.42 -7.94 0.28
CA LYS A 204 5.16 -9.34 -0.12
C LYS A 204 6.18 -9.87 -1.10
N HIS A 205 6.49 -9.08 -2.13
CA HIS A 205 7.38 -9.50 -3.21
C HIS A 205 8.87 -9.55 -2.82
N LYS A 206 9.24 -9.07 -1.63
CA LYS A 206 10.61 -9.15 -1.11
C LYS A 206 10.92 -10.45 -0.37
N GLN A 207 9.92 -11.27 -0.05
CA GLN A 207 10.19 -12.54 0.62
C GLN A 207 10.54 -13.62 -0.40
N PRO A 208 11.63 -14.38 -0.20
CA PRO A 208 11.86 -15.57 -0.99
C PRO A 208 10.64 -16.47 -0.83
N THR A 209 10.07 -16.89 -1.96
CA THR A 209 9.11 -17.98 -1.99
C THR A 209 9.69 -19.11 -1.15
N ARG A 210 9.00 -19.53 -0.08
CA ARG A 210 9.14 -20.90 0.44
C ARG A 210 8.64 -21.83 -0.68
N GLN A 211 9.44 -22.00 -1.74
CA GLN A 211 9.34 -23.18 -2.58
C GLN A 211 9.87 -24.32 -1.73
N GLY A 212 9.02 -25.32 -1.52
CA GLY A 212 9.37 -26.50 -0.78
C GLY A 212 10.56 -27.20 -1.43
N ASN A 213 11.70 -27.15 -0.77
CA ASN A 213 12.59 -28.30 -0.77
C ASN A 213 12.13 -29.16 0.40
N GLY A 214 11.37 -30.20 0.08
CA GLY A 214 11.23 -31.34 0.96
C GLY A 214 12.62 -31.93 1.19
N LEU A 215 13.21 -31.60 2.33
CA LEU A 215 14.11 -32.50 3.02
C LEU A 215 13.30 -33.02 4.19
N PHE A 216 12.68 -34.18 3.97
CA PHE A 216 12.28 -35.08 5.04
C PHE A 216 13.56 -35.36 5.85
N VAL A 217 13.74 -34.67 6.97
CA VAL A 217 14.66 -35.14 8.00
C VAL A 217 13.92 -36.28 8.67
N ALA A 218 14.28 -37.51 8.30
CA ALA A 218 13.79 -38.70 9.00
C ALA A 218 14.12 -38.56 10.49
N PRO A 219 13.20 -38.90 11.40
CA PRO A 219 13.53 -38.96 12.83
C PRO A 219 14.65 -40.00 13.04
N PRO A 220 15.59 -39.75 13.97
CA PRO A 220 16.65 -40.70 14.26
C PRO A 220 16.06 -42.03 14.74
N PRO A 221 16.69 -43.17 14.41
CA PRO A 221 16.21 -44.47 14.85
C PRO A 221 16.18 -44.52 16.37
N VAL A 222 15.03 -44.92 16.91
CA VAL A 222 14.87 -45.24 18.33
C VAL A 222 15.82 -46.38 18.64
N GLY A 223 16.91 -46.07 19.34
CA GLY A 223 17.83 -47.06 19.86
C GLY A 223 17.08 -47.95 20.84
N VAL A 224 17.00 -49.24 20.51
CA VAL A 224 16.60 -50.30 21.43
C VAL A 224 17.71 -50.38 22.49
N ALA A 225 17.35 -50.06 23.74
CA ALA A 225 18.20 -50.32 24.89
C ALA A 225 18.32 -51.83 25.10
N PHE A 226 19.54 -52.31 25.28
CA PHE A 226 19.82 -53.62 25.89
C PHE A 226 19.73 -53.51 27.41
#